data_AF-A0AAW8KTT2-F1
#
_entry.id   AF-A0AAW8KTT2-F1
#
_cell.length_a   1.000
_cell.length_b   1.000
_cell.length_c   1.000
_cell.angle_alpha   90.00
_cell.angle_beta   90.00
_cell.angle_gamma   90.00
#
_symmetry.space_group_name_H-M   'P 1'
#
loop_
_entity.id
_entity.type
_entity.pdbx_description
1 polymer ?
#
loop_
_entity_poly.entity_id
_entity_poly.type
_entity_poly.pdbx_seq_one_letter_code
_entity_poly.pdbx_strand_id
1 'polypeptide(L)'
;HIAKKNQSFNGVCDLVNMDPCNKEYYFAQIDVSEVWGVGRKHAKKLQSMEINTVLDLACSEPREMQRRFSIVMARTINELQGISCLEIEDTPP
;
A
#
# COMPACT_ATOMS: atom_id res chain seq x y z
N HIS A 1 5.25 -7.89 6.67
CA HIS A 1 6.46 -7.86 7.53
C HIS A 1 6.39 -6.92 8.76
N ILE A 2 5.34 -6.10 8.96
CA ILE A 2 5.24 -5.06 10.02
C ILE A 2 5.06 -5.63 11.44
N ALA A 3 4.12 -6.56 11.61
CA ALA A 3 3.74 -7.06 12.95
C ALA A 3 4.82 -7.92 13.64
N LYS A 4 5.83 -8.39 12.90
CA LYS A 4 6.96 -9.17 13.46
C LYS A 4 8.18 -8.29 13.81
N LYS A 5 8.26 -7.06 13.31
CA LYS A 5 9.36 -6.12 13.59
C LYS A 5 9.06 -5.14 14.72
N ASN A 6 7.80 -5.00 15.12
CA ASN A 6 7.39 -4.20 16.27
C ASN A 6 6.69 -5.08 17.31
N GLN A 7 7.37 -5.28 18.44
CA GLN A 7 6.94 -6.13 19.55
C GLN A 7 5.60 -5.68 20.17
N SER A 8 5.20 -4.43 19.91
CA SER A 8 3.95 -3.81 20.36
C SER A 8 2.69 -4.29 19.63
N PHE A 9 2.81 -4.99 18.49
CA PHE A 9 1.64 -5.45 17.71
C PHE A 9 1.19 -6.88 18.02
N ASN A 10 1.80 -7.56 19.00
CA ASN A 10 1.41 -8.92 19.40
C ASN A 10 1.18 -9.89 18.21
N GLY A 11 1.95 -9.72 17.12
CA GLY A 11 1.85 -10.54 15.91
C GLY A 11 0.75 -10.14 14.90
N VAL A 12 -0.15 -9.19 15.22
CA VAL A 12 -1.22 -8.71 14.33
C VAL A 12 -1.29 -7.17 14.36
N CYS A 13 -0.98 -6.52 13.24
CA CYS A 13 -1.14 -5.07 13.11
C CYS A 13 -2.50 -4.78 12.48
N ASP A 14 -3.43 -4.30 13.29
CA ASP A 14 -4.71 -3.76 12.80
C ASP A 14 -4.47 -2.34 12.26
N LEU A 15 -4.18 -2.27 10.96
CA LEU A 15 -4.00 -1.01 10.24
C LEU A 15 -5.32 -0.26 10.00
N VAL A 16 -6.47 -0.85 10.33
CA VAL A 16 -7.80 -0.29 10.10
C VAL A 16 -8.25 0.55 11.31
N ASN A 17 -7.93 0.12 12.53
CA ASN A 17 -8.29 0.83 13.77
C ASN A 17 -7.15 1.66 14.39
N MET A 18 -6.01 1.79 13.69
CA MET A 18 -4.86 2.57 14.15
C MET A 18 -5.07 4.07 13.97
N ASP A 19 -4.60 4.86 14.94
CA ASP A 19 -4.50 6.31 14.82
C ASP A 19 -3.77 6.73 13.52
N PRO A 20 -4.30 7.69 12.73
CA PRO A 20 -3.71 8.09 11.46
C PRO A 20 -2.23 8.50 11.55
N CYS A 21 -1.83 9.21 12.61
CA CYS A 21 -0.44 9.65 12.78
C CYS A 21 0.49 8.45 13.00
N ASN A 22 0.05 7.44 13.76
CA ASN A 22 0.81 6.20 13.94
C ASN A 22 0.89 5.40 12.63
N LYS A 23 -0.20 5.37 11.85
CA LYS A 23 -0.24 4.67 10.56
C LYS A 23 0.75 5.29 9.57
N GLU A 24 0.77 6.61 9.43
CA GLU A 24 1.73 7.34 8.60
C GLU A 24 3.17 7.07 9.03
N TYR A 25 3.45 7.10 10.34
CA TYR A 25 4.77 6.82 10.89
C TYR A 25 5.29 5.42 10.50
N TYR A 26 4.43 4.40 10.53
CA TYR A 26 4.82 3.07 10.08
C TYR A 26 4.94 2.97 8.56
N PHE A 27 4.03 3.60 7.81
CA PHE A 27 4.05 3.58 6.35
C PHE A 27 5.31 4.25 5.78
N ALA A 28 5.82 5.30 6.44
CA ALA A 28 7.06 5.96 6.06
C ALA A 28 8.32 5.09 6.24
N GLN A 29 8.24 4.02 7.04
CA GLN A 29 9.39 3.14 7.32
C GLN A 29 9.42 1.88 6.45
N ILE A 30 8.36 1.64 5.67
CA ILE A 30 8.21 0.43 4.88
C ILE A 30 8.50 0.78 3.43
N ASP A 31 9.42 0.02 2.82
CA ASP A 31 9.74 0.17 1.40
C ASP A 31 8.53 -0.19 0.53
N VAL A 32 8.33 0.55 -0.57
CA VAL A 32 7.22 0.34 -1.50
C VAL A 32 7.20 -1.07 -2.12
N SER A 33 8.35 -1.75 -2.19
CA SER A 33 8.46 -3.13 -2.66
C SER A 33 7.90 -4.19 -1.71
N GLU A 34 7.62 -3.83 -0.45
CA GLU A 34 6.97 -4.70 0.52
C GLU A 34 5.44 -4.73 0.37
N VAL A 35 4.88 -3.88 -0.50
CA VAL A 35 3.44 -3.87 -0.81
C VAL A 35 3.11 -5.08 -1.66
N TRP A 36 2.18 -5.91 -1.19
CA TRP A 36 1.70 -7.07 -1.93
C TRP A 36 1.06 -6.61 -3.25
N GLY A 37 1.49 -7.18 -4.38
CA GLY A 37 1.10 -6.74 -5.73
C GLY A 37 2.08 -5.78 -6.41
N VAL A 38 3.02 -5.18 -5.67
CA VAL A 38 4.10 -4.35 -6.24
C VAL A 38 5.34 -5.21 -6.53
N GLY A 39 5.44 -5.74 -7.75
CA GLY A 39 6.60 -6.51 -8.18
C GLY A 39 7.86 -5.66 -8.40
N ARG A 40 9.04 -6.32 -8.49
CA ARG A 40 10.37 -5.65 -8.67
C ARG A 40 10.41 -4.59 -9.77
N LYS A 41 9.75 -4.83 -10.92
CA LYS A 41 9.70 -3.89 -12.04
C LYS A 41 8.91 -2.62 -11.68
N HIS A 42 7.79 -2.79 -10.98
CA HIS A 42 6.97 -1.66 -10.53
C HIS A 42 7.67 -0.91 -9.40
N ALA A 43 8.26 -1.60 -8.43
CA ALA A 43 9.06 -0.98 -7.36
C ALA A 43 10.17 -0.09 -7.91
N LYS A 44 10.98 -0.56 -8.88
CA LYS A 44 12.02 0.27 -9.52
C LYS A 44 11.45 1.51 -10.22
N LYS A 45 10.32 1.38 -10.91
CA LYS A 45 9.67 2.49 -11.60
C LYS A 45 9.11 3.51 -10.60
N LEU A 46 8.54 3.05 -9.49
CA LEU A 46 8.05 3.89 -8.39
C LEU A 46 9.22 4.66 -7.74
N GLN A 47 10.32 3.98 -7.43
CA GLN A 47 11.53 4.61 -6.88
C GLN A 47 12.11 5.66 -7.83
N SER A 48 12.07 5.42 -9.15
CA SER A 48 12.47 6.45 -10.14
C SER A 48 11.54 7.67 -10.22
N MET A 49 10.35 7.56 -9.64
CA MET A 49 9.38 8.65 -9.46
C MET A 49 9.43 9.23 -8.04
N GLU A 50 10.50 8.95 -7.28
CA GLU A 50 10.67 9.35 -5.87
C GLU A 50 9.67 8.73 -4.88
N ILE A 51 8.93 7.71 -5.31
CA ILE A 51 8.02 6.92 -4.47
C ILE A 51 8.80 5.74 -3.91
N ASN A 52 9.33 5.89 -2.70
CA ASN A 52 10.21 4.91 -2.07
C ASN A 52 9.52 4.11 -0.97
N THR A 53 8.54 4.71 -0.31
CA THR A 53 7.86 4.15 0.86
C THR A 53 6.39 3.84 0.58
N VAL A 54 5.78 3.05 1.46
CA VAL A 54 4.33 2.80 1.43
C VAL A 54 3.56 4.10 1.63
N LEU A 55 4.08 5.03 2.43
CA LEU A 55 3.48 6.34 2.62
C LEU A 55 3.47 7.15 1.32
N ASP A 56 4.60 7.19 0.61
CA ASP A 56 4.68 7.91 -0.67
C ASP A 56 3.68 7.36 -1.69
N LEU A 57 3.52 6.04 -1.72
CA LEU A 57 2.54 5.38 -2.58
C LEU A 57 1.11 5.73 -2.16
N ALA A 58 0.81 5.71 -0.85
CA ALA A 58 -0.49 6.08 -0.31
C ALA A 58 -0.84 7.55 -0.53
N CYS A 59 0.15 8.45 -0.59
CA CYS A 59 -0.04 9.87 -0.90
C CYS A 59 -0.20 10.16 -2.40
N SER A 60 0.05 9.17 -3.27
CA SER A 60 -0.07 9.34 -4.72
C SER A 60 -1.54 9.36 -5.17
N GLU A 61 -1.82 10.03 -6.29
CA GLU A 61 -3.19 10.13 -6.82
C GLU A 61 -3.58 8.81 -7.56
N PRO A 62 -4.67 8.12 -7.14
CA PRO A 62 -5.01 6.81 -7.70
C PRO A 62 -5.26 6.79 -9.21
N ARG A 63 -5.88 7.83 -9.80
CA ARG A 63 -6.19 7.84 -11.24
C ARG A 63 -4.93 8.00 -12.09
N GLU A 64 -3.97 8.79 -11.65
CA GLU A 64 -2.66 8.96 -12.28
C GLU A 64 -1.86 7.65 -12.18
N MET A 65 -1.90 7.00 -11.03
CA MET A 65 -1.26 5.71 -10.84
C MET A 65 -1.93 4.59 -11.66
N GLN A 66 -3.24 4.65 -11.84
CA GLN A 66 -3.96 3.78 -12.78
C GLN A 66 -3.44 3.92 -14.20
N ARG A 67 -3.33 5.16 -14.70
CA ARG A 67 -2.86 5.45 -16.07
C ARG A 67 -1.42 4.99 -16.29
N ARG A 68 -0.56 5.12 -15.28
CA ARG A 68 0.88 4.82 -15.37
C ARG A 68 1.24 3.36 -15.12
N PHE A 69 0.40 2.63 -14.39
CA PHE A 69 0.67 1.27 -13.92
C PHE A 69 -0.48 0.31 -14.26
N SER A 70 -1.58 0.36 -13.51
CA SER A 70 -2.75 -0.51 -13.68
C SER A 70 -3.90 -0.11 -12.76
N ILE A 71 -5.11 -0.60 -13.05
CA ILE A 71 -6.25 -0.48 -12.12
C ILE A 71 -5.95 -1.12 -10.75
N VAL A 72 -5.18 -2.21 -10.74
CA VAL A 72 -4.76 -2.88 -9.50
C VAL A 72 -3.92 -1.94 -8.63
N MET A 73 -2.98 -1.19 -9.21
CA MET A 73 -2.19 -0.20 -8.46
C MET A 73 -3.08 0.87 -7.81
N ALA A 74 -4.11 1.33 -8.53
CA ALA A 74 -5.04 2.31 -7.99
C ALA A 74 -5.89 1.75 -6.84
N ARG A 75 -6.33 0.50 -6.94
CA ARG A 75 -7.04 -0.20 -5.84
C ARG A 75 -6.14 -0.33 -4.61
N THR A 76 -4.89 -0.74 -4.80
CA THR A 76 -3.92 -0.82 -3.71
C THR A 76 -3.76 0.53 -2.98
N ILE A 77 -3.68 1.64 -3.71
CA ILE A 77 -3.60 2.98 -3.10
C ILE A 77 -4.88 3.31 -2.33
N ASN A 78 -6.06 3.06 -2.91
CA ASN A 78 -7.33 3.27 -2.22
C ASN A 78 -7.42 2.45 -0.92
N GLU A 79 -7.03 1.18 -0.95
CA GLU A 79 -6.99 0.31 0.23
C GLU A 79 -6.03 0.84 1.30
N LEU A 80 -4.84 1.31 0.91
CA LEU A 80 -3.88 1.94 1.82
C LEU A 80 -4.45 3.21 2.47
N GLN A 81 -5.25 3.98 1.71
CA GLN A 81 -5.99 5.15 2.19
C GLN A 81 -7.22 4.78 3.04
N GLY A 82 -7.51 3.48 3.23
CA GLY A 82 -8.67 3.02 4.00
C GLY A 82 -9.99 3.03 3.23
N ILE A 83 -9.95 3.29 1.93
CA ILE A 83 -11.09 3.17 1.03
C ILE A 83 -11.21 1.70 0.66
N SER A 84 -12.19 1.01 1.23
CA SER A 84 -12.44 -0.39 0.90
C SER A 84 -12.89 -0.50 -0.57
N CYS A 85 -11.98 -0.96 -1.43
CA CYS A 85 -12.29 -1.38 -2.78
C CYS A 85 -12.77 -2.84 -2.73
N LEU A 86 -13.98 -3.09 -2.22
CA LEU A 86 -14.63 -4.39 -2.39
C LEU A 86 -14.93 -4.57 -3.88
N GLU A 87 -14.00 -5.18 -4.61
CA GLU A 87 -14.35 -5.86 -5.84
C GLU A 87 -14.68 -7.30 -5.51
N ILE A 88 -15.98 -7.55 -5.41
CA ILE A 88 -16.56 -8.87 -5.60
C ILE A 88 -16.30 -9.19 -7.09
N GLU A 89 -15.13 -9.76 -7.41
CA GLU A 89 -14.94 -10.46 -8.67
C GLU A 89 -15.66 -11.80 -8.56
N ASP A 90 -16.96 -11.77 -8.87
CA ASP A 90 -17.76 -12.94 -9.14
C ASP A 90 -17.39 -13.45 -10.53
N THR A 91 -16.42 -14.37 -10.62
CA THR A 91 -16.25 -15.19 -11.83
C THR A 91 -15.86 -16.63 -11.46
N PRO A 92 -16.84 -17.53 -11.32
CA PRO A 92 -16.63 -18.93 -11.69
C PRO A 92 -16.72 -19.09 -13.23
N PRO A 93 -16.16 -20.18 -13.79
CA PRO A 93 -15.67 -20.30 -15.17
C PRO A 93 -16.71 -20.31 -16.28
#